data_AF-A0A497Y8A4-F1
#
_entry.id   AF-A0A497Y8A4-F1
#
_cell.length_a   1.000
_cell.length_b   1.000
_cell.length_c   1.000
_cell.angle_alpha   90.00
_cell.angle_beta   90.00
_cell.angle_gamma   90.00
#
_symmetry.space_group_name_H-M   'P 1'
#
loop_
_entity.id
_entity.type
_entity.pdbx_description
1 polymer ?
#
loop_
_entity_poly.entity_id
_entity_poly.type
_entity_poly.pdbx_seq_one_letter_code
_entity_poly.pdbx_strand_id
1 'polypeptide(L)'
;MVSNTIRLSLGSLLILSMLACRSKPDNVTHIAPKKTIDTCRYYRYDARHIVSNLGCYNCHVRTDERLFKIITFSELSTIDSLKIIDYAFTKKHKGWYSKTGTFKKSRMDTLSDCEIKSAIRYIKDYNRNIPMPNQ
;
A
#
# COMPACT_ATOMS: atom_id res chain seq x y z
N MET A 1 42.55 20.22 -39.11
CA MET A 1 41.63 19.91 -38.00
C MET A 1 41.53 18.39 -37.90
N VAL A 2 41.93 17.80 -36.76
CA VAL A 2 41.31 16.63 -36.06
C VAL A 2 41.07 15.33 -36.89
N SER A 3 41.45 14.11 -36.52
CA SER A 3 41.75 13.47 -35.24
C SER A 3 42.60 12.21 -35.44
N ASN A 4 43.53 11.94 -34.53
CA ASN A 4 44.07 10.60 -34.31
C ASN A 4 42.96 9.72 -33.72
N THR A 5 42.61 8.62 -34.38
CA THR A 5 41.74 7.59 -33.79
C THR A 5 42.53 6.30 -33.60
N ILE A 6 42.92 6.13 -32.35
CA ILE A 6 43.56 4.96 -31.77
C ILE A 6 42.63 3.75 -31.98
N ARG A 7 43.03 2.83 -32.86
CA ARG A 7 42.35 1.53 -33.07
C ARG A 7 42.94 0.51 -32.09
N LEU A 8 42.69 0.72 -30.79
CA LEU A 8 43.14 -0.17 -29.73
C LEU A 8 42.23 -1.42 -29.71
N SER A 9 42.81 -2.51 -30.20
CA SER A 9 42.59 -3.92 -29.87
C SER A 9 41.38 -4.21 -28.94
N LEU A 10 40.36 -4.87 -29.50
CA LEU A 10 39.24 -5.49 -28.77
C LEU A 10 39.69 -6.47 -27.67
N GLY A 11 40.95 -6.92 -27.68
CA GLY A 11 41.48 -7.84 -26.66
C GLY A 11 41.65 -7.21 -25.28
N SER A 12 41.78 -5.89 -25.18
CA SER A 12 42.02 -5.22 -23.88
C SER A 12 40.75 -4.98 -23.06
N LEU A 13 39.55 -5.07 -23.65
CA LEU A 13 38.30 -4.80 -22.94
C LEU A 13 37.83 -6.00 -22.09
N LEU A 14 38.25 -7.21 -22.43
CA LEU A 14 37.85 -8.46 -21.76
C LEU A 14 38.54 -8.69 -20.41
N ILE A 15 39.69 -8.06 -20.17
CA ILE A 15 40.44 -8.24 -18.91
C ILE A 15 39.90 -7.33 -17.80
N LEU A 16 39.34 -6.16 -18.15
CA LEU A 16 38.77 -5.21 -17.19
C LEU A 16 37.43 -5.67 -16.59
N SER A 17 36.68 -6.52 -17.29
CA SER A 17 35.38 -7.02 -16.82
C SER A 17 35.47 -8.09 -15.73
N MET A 18 36.63 -8.75 -15.57
CA MET A 18 36.84 -9.76 -14.52
C MET A 18 37.27 -9.14 -13.17
N LEU A 19 37.77 -7.90 -13.18
CA LEU A 19 38.23 -7.19 -11.98
C LEU A 19 37.14 -6.36 -11.27
N ALA A 20 36.01 -6.10 -11.93
CA ALA A 20 34.90 -5.34 -11.35
C ALA A 20 34.03 -6.14 -10.34
N CYS A 21 34.15 -7.48 -10.31
CA CYS A 21 33.36 -8.35 -9.44
C CYS A 21 34.08 -8.80 -8.15
N ARG A 22 35.07 -8.03 -7.67
CA ARG A 22 35.56 -8.19 -6.28
C ARG A 22 34.97 -7.10 -5.39
N SER A 23 33.65 -7.10 -5.22
CA SER A 23 33.04 -6.45 -4.07
C SER A 23 33.47 -7.19 -2.81
N LYS A 24 34.15 -6.49 -1.90
CA LYS A 24 34.29 -6.94 -0.51
C LYS A 24 32.89 -7.30 0.01
N PRO A 25 32.72 -8.41 0.75
CA PRO A 25 31.51 -8.56 1.54
C PRO A 25 31.56 -7.47 2.60
N ASP A 26 30.78 -6.41 2.41
CA ASP A 26 30.39 -5.58 3.53
C ASP A 26 29.70 -6.51 4.51
N ASN A 27 30.22 -6.56 5.74
CA ASN A 27 29.58 -7.23 6.86
C ASN A 27 28.33 -6.43 7.23
N VAL A 28 27.33 -6.46 6.35
CA VAL A 28 25.98 -6.04 6.68
C VAL A 28 25.53 -7.07 7.69
N THR A 29 25.59 -6.69 8.96
CA THR A 29 24.81 -7.33 9.99
C THR A 29 23.37 -7.26 9.48
N HIS A 30 22.89 -8.37 8.92
CA HIS A 30 21.48 -8.58 8.68
C HIS A 30 20.83 -8.57 10.06
N ILE A 31 20.51 -7.38 10.57
CA ILE A 31 19.52 -7.21 11.60
C ILE A 31 18.26 -7.71 10.91
N ALA A 32 17.97 -9.00 11.09
CA ALA A 32 16.74 -9.60 10.61
C ALA A 32 15.62 -8.64 11.02
N PRO A 33 14.80 -8.15 10.06
CA PRO A 33 13.75 -7.21 10.40
C PRO A 33 12.94 -7.88 11.50
N LYS A 34 12.95 -7.27 12.68
CA LYS A 34 12.29 -7.80 13.88
C LYS A 34 10.87 -8.12 13.43
N LYS A 35 10.53 -9.41 13.33
CA LYS A 35 9.27 -9.87 12.76
C LYS A 35 8.19 -9.39 13.71
N THR A 36 7.64 -8.20 13.48
CA THR A 36 6.53 -7.68 14.25
C THR A 36 5.37 -8.57 13.92
N ILE A 37 5.10 -9.54 14.79
CA ILE A 37 3.93 -10.40 14.67
C ILE A 37 2.73 -9.47 14.76
N ASP A 38 1.96 -9.37 13.67
CA ASP A 38 0.71 -8.63 13.71
C ASP A 38 -0.26 -9.40 14.61
N THR A 39 -0.52 -8.85 15.78
CA THR A 39 -1.42 -9.46 16.78
C THR A 39 -2.89 -9.16 16.48
N CYS A 40 -3.18 -8.31 15.50
CA CYS A 40 -4.54 -7.94 15.13
C CYS A 40 -5.26 -9.12 14.47
N ARG A 41 -6.31 -9.63 15.12
CA ARG A 41 -7.17 -10.66 14.55
C ARG A 41 -8.08 -10.05 13.48
N TYR A 42 -8.04 -10.60 12.27
CA TYR A 42 -8.87 -10.14 11.16
C TYR A 42 -10.15 -10.95 11.03
N TYR A 43 -11.30 -10.26 11.05
CA TYR A 43 -12.60 -10.80 10.68
C TYR A 43 -13.21 -9.96 9.56
N ARG A 44 -13.50 -10.59 8.42
CA ARG A 44 -14.04 -9.90 7.24
C ARG A 44 -15.37 -9.21 7.53
N TYR A 45 -16.21 -9.82 8.38
CA TYR A 45 -17.50 -9.27 8.78
C TYR A 45 -17.35 -7.96 9.56
N ASP A 46 -16.51 -7.94 10.59
CA ASP A 46 -16.24 -6.75 11.41
C ASP A 46 -15.61 -5.65 10.57
N ALA A 47 -14.64 -6.00 9.73
CA ALA A 47 -13.99 -5.06 8.82
C ALA A 47 -14.98 -4.44 7.82
N ARG A 48 -15.93 -5.23 7.29
CA ARG A 48 -17.02 -4.72 6.44
C ARG A 48 -17.90 -3.73 7.19
N HIS A 49 -18.23 -4.02 8.45
CA HIS A 49 -19.04 -3.12 9.29
C HIS A 49 -18.33 -1.80 9.55
N ILE A 50 -17.03 -1.83 9.87
CA ILE A 50 -16.22 -0.61 10.01
C ILE A 50 -16.30 0.22 8.73
N VAL A 51 -15.99 -0.37 7.57
CA VAL A 51 -16.04 0.31 6.27
C VAL A 51 -17.44 0.89 5.95
N SER A 52 -18.50 0.15 6.31
CA SER A 52 -19.88 0.60 6.12
C SER A 52 -20.26 1.76 7.06
N ASN A 53 -19.88 1.69 8.33
CA ASN A 53 -20.17 2.72 9.34
C ASN A 53 -19.39 4.02 9.09
N LEU A 54 -18.21 3.91 8.49
CA LEU A 54 -17.46 5.07 7.98
C LEU A 54 -18.10 5.67 6.71
N GLY A 55 -19.07 5.00 6.10
CA GLY A 55 -19.75 5.47 4.92
C GLY A 55 -18.92 5.40 3.65
N CYS A 56 -17.88 4.57 3.59
CA CYS A 56 -16.96 4.50 2.43
C CYS A 56 -17.70 4.18 1.11
N TYR A 57 -18.75 3.34 1.17
CA TYR A 57 -19.53 2.96 -0.01
C TYR A 57 -20.38 4.08 -0.60
N ASN A 58 -20.56 5.20 0.11
CA ASN A 58 -21.31 6.34 -0.42
C ASN A 58 -20.51 7.14 -1.46
N CYS A 59 -19.18 7.01 -1.44
CA CYS A 59 -18.29 7.71 -2.37
C CYS A 59 -17.50 6.73 -3.24
N HIS A 60 -17.03 5.64 -2.65
CA HIS A 60 -16.27 4.61 -3.34
C HIS A 60 -17.22 3.50 -3.77
N VAL A 61 -17.63 3.54 -5.03
CA VAL A 61 -18.52 2.52 -5.60
C VAL A 61 -17.81 1.19 -5.78
N ARG A 62 -18.61 0.12 -5.69
CA ARG A 62 -18.22 -1.28 -5.88
C ARG A 62 -18.33 -1.73 -7.34
N THR A 63 -18.08 -0.81 -8.25
CA THR A 63 -18.14 -0.98 -9.70
C THR A 63 -16.77 -0.64 -10.27
N ASP A 64 -16.49 -1.06 -11.51
CA ASP A 64 -15.26 -0.65 -12.19
C ASP A 64 -15.36 0.77 -12.77
N GLU A 65 -16.58 1.30 -12.87
CA GLU A 65 -16.83 2.68 -13.27
C GLU A 65 -16.79 3.62 -12.07
N ARG A 66 -16.08 4.74 -12.22
CA ARG A 66 -16.03 5.81 -11.22
C ARG A 66 -17.33 6.61 -11.22
N LEU A 67 -17.82 6.97 -10.03
CA LEU A 67 -18.76 8.09 -9.91
C LEU A 67 -17.97 9.39 -9.86
N PHE A 68 -18.19 10.26 -10.84
CA PHE A 68 -17.44 11.50 -11.01
C PHE A 68 -15.91 11.24 -11.11
N LYS A 69 -15.10 11.97 -10.34
CA LYS A 69 -13.63 11.81 -10.26
C LYS A 69 -13.20 11.01 -9.01
N ILE A 70 -14.13 10.33 -8.34
CA ILE A 70 -13.85 9.56 -7.13
C ILE A 70 -13.40 8.16 -7.52
N ILE A 71 -12.32 7.70 -6.91
CA ILE A 71 -11.77 6.36 -7.16
C ILE A 71 -12.72 5.25 -6.66
N THR A 72 -12.77 4.14 -7.37
CA THR A 72 -13.61 2.99 -7.00
C THR A 72 -12.99 2.18 -5.87
N PHE A 73 -13.75 1.24 -5.30
CA PHE A 73 -13.20 0.27 -4.35
C PHE A 73 -12.13 -0.63 -4.98
N SER A 74 -12.30 -0.97 -6.27
CA SER A 74 -11.32 -1.72 -7.04
C SER A 74 -9.99 -0.96 -7.11
N GLU A 75 -10.02 0.33 -7.42
CA GLU A 75 -8.82 1.17 -7.49
C GLU A 75 -8.22 1.44 -6.11
N LEU A 76 -9.04 1.66 -5.07
CA LEU A 76 -8.55 1.74 -3.69
C LEU A 76 -7.77 0.49 -3.30
N SER A 77 -8.22 -0.69 -3.74
CA SER A 77 -7.55 -1.96 -3.44
C SER A 77 -6.16 -2.07 -4.04
N THR A 78 -5.80 -1.27 -5.06
CA THR A 78 -4.47 -1.25 -5.66
C THR A 78 -3.54 -0.22 -5.04
N ILE A 79 -4.06 0.75 -4.27
CA ILE A 79 -3.25 1.78 -3.60
C ILE A 79 -2.42 1.16 -2.46
N ASP A 80 -1.22 1.69 -2.25
CA ASP A 80 -0.36 1.32 -1.12
C ASP A 80 -1.06 1.54 0.23
N SER A 81 -0.96 0.57 1.13
CA SER A 81 -1.66 0.61 2.42
C SER A 81 -1.27 1.83 3.28
N LEU A 82 -0.02 2.29 3.23
CA LEU A 82 0.42 3.50 3.95
C LEU A 82 -0.22 4.76 3.36
N LYS A 83 -0.40 4.80 2.03
CA LYS A 83 -1.13 5.90 1.37
C LYS A 83 -2.61 5.90 1.75
N ILE A 84 -3.23 4.74 1.89
CA ILE A 84 -4.63 4.64 2.38
C ILE A 84 -4.72 5.15 3.82
N ILE A 85 -3.75 4.80 4.67
CA ILE A 85 -3.68 5.35 6.04
C ILE A 85 -3.56 6.87 5.99
N ASP A 86 -2.59 7.41 5.23
CA ASP A 86 -2.36 8.86 5.19
C ASP A 86 -3.59 9.63 4.63
N TYR A 87 -4.25 9.06 3.63
CA TYR A 87 -5.40 9.67 2.96
C TYR A 87 -6.69 9.58 3.78
N ALA A 88 -7.01 8.41 4.33
CA ALA A 88 -8.31 8.14 4.94
C ALA A 88 -8.28 8.14 6.47
N PHE A 89 -7.20 7.67 7.10
CA PHE A 89 -7.19 7.37 8.54
C PHE A 89 -6.31 8.31 9.36
N THR A 90 -5.60 9.25 8.74
CA THR A 90 -4.79 10.22 9.48
C THR A 90 -5.67 11.15 10.29
N LYS A 91 -5.28 11.36 11.55
CA LYS A 91 -5.93 12.29 12.49
C LYS A 91 -5.94 13.76 12.05
N LYS A 92 -5.38 14.10 10.87
CA LYS A 92 -5.38 15.45 10.25
C LYS A 92 -6.78 16.07 10.21
N HIS A 93 -7.84 15.28 10.09
CA HIS A 93 -9.23 15.77 10.04
C HIS A 93 -9.93 15.84 11.42
N LYS A 94 -9.19 15.73 12.54
CA LYS A 94 -9.77 15.59 13.90
C LYS A 94 -10.81 14.47 13.98
N GLY A 95 -10.67 13.45 13.13
CA GLY A 95 -11.57 12.31 13.07
C GLY A 95 -12.82 12.46 12.23
N TRP A 96 -13.19 13.64 11.76
CA TRP A 96 -14.44 13.82 11.02
C TRP A 96 -14.20 13.61 9.53
N TYR A 97 -14.85 12.61 8.95
CA TYR A 97 -14.88 12.43 7.49
C TYR A 97 -15.61 13.60 6.80
N SER A 98 -16.69 14.08 7.43
CA SER A 98 -17.36 15.31 7.03
C SER A 98 -17.84 16.07 8.26
N LYS A 99 -17.73 17.40 8.23
CA LYS A 99 -18.30 18.28 9.27
C LYS A 99 -19.79 18.57 9.05
N THR A 100 -20.33 18.22 7.88
CA THR A 100 -21.70 18.54 7.43
C THR A 100 -22.33 17.37 6.66
N GLY A 101 -23.66 17.39 6.46
CA GLY A 101 -24.38 16.39 5.67
C GLY A 101 -24.54 15.01 6.35
N THR A 102 -24.93 14.01 5.55
CA THR A 102 -25.32 12.65 6.00
C THR A 102 -24.18 11.92 6.73
N PHE A 103 -22.93 12.23 6.42
CA PHE A 103 -21.75 11.53 6.96
C PHE A 103 -21.11 12.21 8.17
N LYS A 104 -21.80 13.20 8.77
CA LYS A 104 -21.28 13.90 9.94
C LYS A 104 -20.92 12.95 11.09
N LYS A 105 -21.63 11.84 11.29
CA LYS A 105 -21.37 10.94 12.43
C LYS A 105 -20.20 9.96 12.20
N SER A 106 -19.68 9.84 10.99
CA SER A 106 -18.62 8.89 10.67
C SER A 106 -17.27 9.41 11.16
N ARG A 107 -16.84 8.89 12.31
CA ARG A 107 -15.58 9.25 12.97
C ARG A 107 -14.50 8.21 12.72
N MET A 108 -13.44 8.62 12.04
CA MET A 108 -12.28 7.76 11.74
C MET A 108 -11.23 7.77 12.86
N ASP A 109 -11.24 8.79 13.73
CA ASP A 109 -10.29 8.92 14.86
C ASP A 109 -10.62 8.01 16.04
N THR A 110 -11.80 7.40 16.07
CA THR A 110 -12.21 6.47 17.13
C THR A 110 -11.77 5.04 16.88
N LEU A 111 -11.22 4.75 15.69
CA LEU A 111 -10.73 3.42 15.36
C LEU A 111 -9.38 3.17 16.02
N SER A 112 -9.24 1.99 16.61
CA SER A 112 -7.96 1.43 17.02
C SER A 112 -7.08 1.06 15.83
N ASP A 113 -5.78 0.89 16.06
CA ASP A 113 -4.84 0.47 15.02
C ASP A 113 -5.24 -0.87 14.37
N CYS A 114 -5.81 -1.80 15.15
CA CYS A 114 -6.29 -3.08 14.61
C CYS A 114 -7.55 -2.94 13.76
N GLU A 115 -8.45 -2.01 14.09
CA GLU A 115 -9.63 -1.71 13.26
C GLU A 115 -9.22 -1.05 11.95
N ILE A 116 -8.27 -0.11 11.99
CA ILE A 116 -7.70 0.54 10.78
C ILE A 116 -7.05 -0.52 9.88
N LYS A 117 -6.20 -1.38 10.44
CA LYS A 117 -5.57 -2.49 9.70
C LYS A 117 -6.62 -3.43 9.11
N SER A 118 -7.66 -3.76 9.86
CA SER A 118 -8.73 -4.64 9.39
C SER A 118 -9.53 -4.01 8.24
N ALA A 119 -9.87 -2.73 8.34
CA ALA A 119 -10.54 -1.99 7.28
C ALA A 119 -9.67 -1.92 6.00
N ILE A 120 -8.38 -1.62 6.15
CA ILE A 120 -7.43 -1.62 5.02
C ILE A 120 -7.34 -3.00 4.39
N ARG A 121 -7.17 -4.05 5.18
CA ARG A 121 -7.13 -5.42 4.66
C ARG A 121 -8.40 -5.74 3.89
N TYR A 122 -9.57 -5.39 4.42
CA TYR A 122 -10.84 -5.56 3.71
C TYR A 122 -10.89 -4.82 2.36
N ILE A 123 -10.38 -3.58 2.30
CA ILE A 123 -10.26 -2.83 1.03
C ILE A 123 -9.31 -3.54 0.07
N LYS A 124 -8.14 -3.98 0.53
CA LYS A 124 -7.11 -4.65 -0.29
C LYS A 124 -7.57 -6.02 -0.80
N ASP A 125 -8.44 -6.67 -0.06
CA ASP A 125 -9.03 -7.97 -0.42
C ASP A 125 -10.18 -7.84 -1.43
N TYR A 126 -10.56 -6.63 -1.85
CA TYR A 126 -11.67 -6.41 -2.77
C TYR A 126 -11.48 -7.10 -4.14
N ASN A 127 -10.31 -6.97 -4.74
CA ASN A 127 -9.95 -7.59 -6.02
C ASN A 127 -9.33 -8.98 -5.88
N ARG A 128 -9.27 -9.51 -4.65
CA ARG A 128 -8.67 -10.81 -4.40
C ARG A 128 -9.77 -11.86 -4.37
N ASN A 129 -9.60 -12.91 -5.17
CA ASN A 129 -10.39 -14.14 -5.03
C ASN A 129 -9.94 -14.89 -3.78
N ILE A 130 -10.38 -14.43 -2.62
CA ILE A 130 -10.15 -15.09 -1.34
C ILE A 130 -11.37 -15.97 -1.07
N PRO A 131 -11.19 -17.30 -0.93
CA PRO A 131 -12.27 -18.18 -0.50
C PRO A 131 -12.84 -17.64 0.81
N MET A 132 -14.15 -17.39 0.84
CA MET A 132 -14.80 -17.09 2.10
C MET A 132 -14.75 -18.37 2.94
N PRO A 133 -14.35 -18.32 4.22
CA PRO A 133 -14.52 -19.47 5.10
C PRO A 133 -16.00 -19.83 5.09
N ASN A 134 -16.32 -21.09 4.77
CA ASN A 134 -17.69 -21.58 4.84
C ASN A 134 -18.24 -21.25 6.25
N GLN A 135 -19.41 -20.63 6.28
CA GLN A 135 -20.12 -20.29 7.51
C GLN A 135 -20.61 -21.54 8.22
#